data_AF-A0A241W3U0-F1
#
_entry.id   AF-A0A241W3U0-F1
#
_cell.length_a   1.000
_cell.length_b   1.000
_cell.length_c   1.000
_cell.angle_alpha   90.00
_cell.angle_beta   90.00
_cell.angle_gamma   90.00
#
_symmetry.space_group_name_H-M   'P 1'
#
loop_
_entity.id
_entity.type
_entity.pdbx_description
1 polymer ?
#
loop_
_entity_poly.entity_id
_entity_poly.type
_entity_poly.pdbx_seq_one_letter_code
_entity_poly.pdbx_strand_id
1 'polypeptide(L)'
;MNKGQQYFKEHGSLPAGIKHRTCTGYQYGCRCDLCTNAAISASANSLKKQKEHFKEHGVLLSFNHGVSGYAAGCRCDVCAKSGGAGVKLAKEYFLKHGEFKSSSTKHGSETGYRYGCRCDKCVDAIRRRDQCLRKSKKQLVKMLPKIK
;
A
#
# COMPACT_ATOMS: atom_id res chain seq x y z
N MET A 1 -21.02 -1.22 -3.04
CA MET A 1 -20.55 -1.83 -4.29
C MET A 1 -21.15 -1.01 -5.43
N ASN A 2 -20.36 -0.56 -6.42
CA ASN A 2 -20.90 0.27 -7.50
C ASN A 2 -21.62 -0.60 -8.57
N LYS A 3 -22.47 0.01 -9.42
CA LYS A 3 -23.25 -0.72 -10.45
C LYS A 3 -22.36 -1.56 -11.38
N GLY A 4 -21.16 -1.09 -11.70
CA GLY A 4 -20.18 -1.80 -12.52
C GLY A 4 -19.63 -3.08 -11.86
N GLN A 5 -19.32 -3.00 -10.57
CA GLN A 5 -18.89 -4.13 -9.75
C GLN A 5 -19.98 -5.18 -9.61
N GLN A 6 -21.23 -4.75 -9.51
CA GLN A 6 -22.37 -5.65 -9.48
C GLN A 6 -22.51 -6.40 -10.81
N TYR A 7 -22.45 -5.68 -11.93
CA TYR A 7 -22.48 -6.29 -13.26
C TYR A 7 -21.38 -7.34 -13.44
N PHE A 8 -20.13 -7.01 -13.08
CA PHE A 8 -19.02 -7.96 -13.21
C PHE A 8 -19.20 -9.19 -12.32
N LYS A 9 -19.78 -9.01 -11.12
CA LYS A 9 -20.09 -10.12 -10.20
C LYS A 9 -21.18 -11.05 -10.76
N GLU A 10 -22.17 -10.50 -11.44
CA GLU A 10 -23.31 -11.24 -12.00
C GLU A 10 -22.97 -11.92 -13.34
N HIS A 11 -22.15 -11.28 -14.20
CA HIS A 11 -21.87 -11.74 -15.56
C HIS A 11 -20.44 -12.26 -15.80
N GLY A 12 -19.55 -12.15 -14.81
CA GLY A 12 -18.15 -12.59 -14.92
C GLY A 12 -17.29 -11.83 -15.94
N SER A 13 -17.84 -10.77 -16.54
CA SER A 13 -17.24 -10.01 -17.63
C SER A 13 -17.53 -8.51 -17.48
N LEU A 14 -16.72 -7.69 -18.16
CA LEU A 14 -16.92 -6.24 -18.15
C LEU A 14 -18.12 -5.86 -19.03
N PRO A 15 -18.90 -4.81 -18.67
CA PRO A 15 -19.96 -4.30 -19.53
C PRO A 15 -19.43 -3.88 -20.90
N ALA A 16 -20.30 -3.97 -21.91
CA ALA A 16 -20.00 -3.48 -23.25
C ALA A 16 -19.53 -2.01 -23.21
N GLY A 17 -18.42 -1.73 -23.90
CA GLY A 17 -17.79 -0.39 -23.93
C GLY A 17 -16.71 -0.15 -22.87
N ILE A 18 -16.59 -0.98 -21.84
CA ILE A 18 -15.50 -0.86 -20.86
C ILE A 18 -14.29 -1.68 -21.31
N LYS A 19 -13.17 -0.99 -21.56
CA LYS A 19 -11.93 -1.60 -22.03
C LYS A 19 -11.10 -2.18 -20.88
N HIS A 20 -10.49 -3.34 -21.13
CA HIS A 20 -9.37 -3.85 -20.31
C HIS A 20 -8.15 -2.93 -20.37
N ARG A 21 -7.17 -3.18 -19.48
CA ARG A 21 -5.93 -2.38 -19.37
C ARG A 21 -6.19 -0.92 -18.98
N THR A 22 -7.32 -0.67 -18.32
CA THR A 22 -7.69 0.65 -17.78
C THR A 22 -7.96 0.54 -16.29
N CYS A 23 -7.78 1.65 -15.57
CA CYS A 23 -8.22 1.73 -14.18
C CYS A 23 -9.75 1.56 -14.05
N THR A 24 -10.51 1.98 -15.07
CA THR A 24 -11.97 1.78 -15.13
C THR A 24 -12.35 0.31 -15.12
N GLY A 25 -11.69 -0.53 -15.94
CA GLY A 25 -11.92 -1.98 -15.91
C GLY A 25 -11.66 -2.59 -14.53
N TYR A 26 -10.61 -2.12 -13.83
CA TYR A 26 -10.35 -2.53 -12.45
C TYR A 26 -11.44 -2.05 -11.47
N GLN A 27 -11.89 -0.80 -11.58
CA GLN A 27 -12.95 -0.25 -10.74
C GLN A 27 -14.27 -1.00 -10.88
N TYR A 28 -14.57 -1.52 -12.08
CA TYR A 28 -15.74 -2.34 -12.39
C TYR A 28 -15.61 -3.79 -11.93
N GLY A 29 -14.46 -4.22 -11.40
CA GLY A 29 -14.31 -5.54 -10.77
C GLY A 29 -13.36 -6.49 -11.49
N CYS A 30 -12.87 -6.16 -12.69
CA CYS A 30 -11.85 -6.97 -13.34
C CYS A 30 -10.54 -6.97 -12.52
N ARG A 31 -9.92 -8.15 -12.37
CA ARG A 31 -8.67 -8.33 -11.60
C ARG A 31 -7.52 -8.91 -12.41
N CYS A 32 -7.65 -8.97 -13.74
CA CYS A 32 -6.55 -9.43 -14.59
C CYS A 32 -5.32 -8.51 -14.48
N ASP A 33 -4.15 -9.06 -14.77
CA ASP A 33 -2.86 -8.37 -14.59
C ASP A 33 -2.83 -7.00 -15.32
N LEU A 34 -3.40 -6.91 -16.51
CA LEU A 34 -3.45 -5.67 -17.29
C LEU A 34 -4.26 -4.58 -16.59
N CYS A 35 -5.42 -4.92 -16.02
CA CYS A 35 -6.27 -3.97 -15.30
C CYS A 35 -5.67 -3.60 -13.94
N THR A 36 -5.10 -4.59 -13.24
CA THR A 36 -4.42 -4.40 -11.96
C THR A 36 -3.20 -3.47 -12.13
N ASN A 37 -2.37 -3.71 -13.15
CA ASN A 37 -1.21 -2.87 -13.45
C ASN A 37 -1.62 -1.44 -13.87
N ALA A 38 -2.71 -1.30 -14.63
CA ALA A 38 -3.25 0.02 -14.98
C ALA A 38 -3.73 0.79 -13.75
N ALA A 39 -4.41 0.12 -12.82
CA ALA A 39 -4.84 0.72 -11.55
C ALA A 39 -3.64 1.13 -10.68
N ILE A 40 -2.65 0.24 -10.51
CA ILE A 40 -1.42 0.53 -9.75
C ILE A 40 -0.71 1.75 -10.34
N SER A 41 -0.53 1.78 -11.67
CA SER A 41 0.11 2.89 -12.39
C SER A 41 -0.66 4.19 -12.22
N ALA A 42 -1.99 4.16 -12.32
CA ALA A 42 -2.83 5.34 -12.12
C ALA A 42 -2.73 5.89 -10.69
N SER A 43 -2.74 5.01 -9.67
CA SER A 43 -2.55 5.40 -8.27
C SER A 43 -1.17 6.00 -8.03
N ALA A 44 -0.10 5.40 -8.58
CA ALA A 44 1.25 5.93 -8.46
C ALA A 44 1.38 7.32 -9.10
N ASN A 45 0.82 7.50 -10.29
CA ASN A 45 0.81 8.79 -10.99
C ASN A 45 0.00 9.86 -10.24
N SER A 46 -1.15 9.49 -9.67
CA SER A 46 -1.94 10.40 -8.84
C SER A 46 -1.17 10.87 -7.61
N LEU A 47 -0.50 9.95 -6.90
CA LEU A 47 0.34 10.28 -5.76
C LEU A 47 1.52 11.18 -6.15
N LYS A 48 2.17 10.91 -7.29
CA LYS A 48 3.25 11.74 -7.83
C LYS A 48 2.77 13.18 -8.05
N LYS A 49 1.64 13.37 -8.74
CA LYS A 49 1.04 14.69 -8.96
C LYS A 49 0.71 15.41 -7.65
N GLN A 50 0.17 14.69 -6.66
CA GLN A 50 -0.11 15.30 -5.35
C GLN A 50 1.16 15.75 -4.63
N LYS A 51 2.24 14.98 -4.71
CA LYS A 51 3.55 15.37 -4.14
C LYS A 51 4.12 16.61 -4.82
N GLU A 52 4.07 16.65 -6.15
CA GLU A 52 4.55 17.79 -6.95
C GLU A 52 3.76 19.05 -6.60
N HIS A 53 2.43 18.98 -6.62
CA HIS A 53 1.57 20.11 -6.25
C HIS A 53 1.80 20.56 -4.81
N PHE A 54 1.93 19.63 -3.85
CA PHE A 54 2.21 19.99 -2.46
C PHE A 54 3.58 20.65 -2.31
N LYS A 55 4.58 20.23 -3.09
CA LYS A 55 5.91 20.86 -3.10
C LYS A 55 5.86 22.28 -3.66
N GLU A 56 5.07 22.50 -4.71
CA GLU A 56 4.96 23.80 -5.39
C GLU A 56 4.09 24.80 -4.63
N HIS A 57 2.96 24.35 -4.08
CA HIS A 57 1.94 25.24 -3.51
C HIS A 57 1.78 25.11 -1.99
N GLY A 58 2.43 24.13 -1.35
CA GLY A 58 2.28 23.87 0.09
C GLY A 58 0.92 23.28 0.50
N VAL A 59 0.02 23.04 -0.47
CA VAL A 59 -1.34 22.53 -0.25
C VAL A 59 -1.61 21.29 -1.11
N LEU A 60 -2.46 20.38 -0.61
CA LEU A 60 -2.81 19.17 -1.35
C LEU A 60 -3.73 19.52 -2.52
N LEU A 61 -3.47 18.94 -3.69
CA LEU A 61 -4.29 19.12 -4.90
C LEU A 61 -5.74 18.63 -4.71
N SER A 62 -5.93 17.66 -3.80
CA SER A 62 -7.25 17.16 -3.41
C SER A 62 -7.40 17.23 -1.89
N PHE A 63 -8.61 17.44 -1.38
CA PHE A 63 -8.92 17.53 0.05
C PHE A 63 -8.85 16.18 0.80
N ASN A 64 -7.95 15.28 0.38
CA ASN A 64 -7.84 13.94 0.94
C ASN A 64 -6.72 13.90 1.99
N HIS A 65 -7.07 14.21 3.25
CA HIS A 65 -6.20 14.00 4.39
C HIS A 65 -6.11 12.52 4.80
N GLY A 66 -5.21 12.21 5.72
CA GLY A 66 -4.99 10.85 6.23
C GLY A 66 -3.79 10.18 5.57
N VAL A 67 -3.89 8.89 5.22
CA VAL A 67 -2.76 8.11 4.66
C VAL A 67 -2.28 8.72 3.33
N SER A 68 -3.22 9.09 2.45
CA SER A 68 -2.90 9.68 1.13
C SER A 68 -2.23 11.05 1.27
N GLY A 69 -2.76 11.93 2.11
CA GLY A 69 -2.16 13.23 2.40
C GLY A 69 -0.77 13.10 3.05
N TYR A 70 -0.60 12.16 3.98
CA TYR A 70 0.71 11.87 4.58
C TYR A 70 1.73 11.38 3.54
N ALA A 71 1.31 10.45 2.67
CA ALA A 71 2.14 9.95 1.58
C ALA A 71 2.51 11.05 0.58
N ALA A 72 1.64 12.04 0.38
CA ALA A 72 1.88 13.21 -0.47
C ALA A 72 2.82 14.26 0.16
N GLY A 73 3.00 14.24 1.49
CA GLY A 73 3.93 15.13 2.20
C GLY A 73 3.29 15.99 3.29
N CYS A 74 1.96 16.01 3.40
CA CYS A 74 1.26 16.74 4.46
C CYS A 74 1.60 16.17 5.85
N ARG A 75 1.78 17.06 6.83
CA ARG A 75 2.13 16.71 8.21
C ARG A 75 1.16 17.27 9.26
N CYS A 76 -0.03 17.74 8.85
CA CYS A 76 -1.07 18.10 9.81
C CYS A 76 -1.45 16.92 10.71
N ASP A 77 -2.07 17.19 11.85
CA ASP A 77 -2.36 16.18 12.88
C ASP A 77 -3.07 14.94 12.33
N VAL A 78 -4.05 15.12 11.42
CA VAL A 78 -4.79 14.01 10.81
C VAL A 78 -3.87 13.12 9.96
N CYS A 79 -3.02 13.74 9.13
CA CYS A 79 -2.08 13.03 8.27
C CYS A 79 -0.95 12.37 9.08
N ALA A 80 -0.37 13.08 10.04
CA ALA A 80 0.68 12.57 10.92
C ALA A 80 0.21 11.36 11.73
N LYS A 81 -1.01 11.42 12.29
CA LYS A 81 -1.65 10.27 12.96
C LYS A 81 -1.84 9.09 12.00
N SER A 82 -2.22 9.35 10.76
CA SER A 82 -2.43 8.30 9.76
C SER A 82 -1.15 7.63 9.26
N GLY A 83 -0.03 8.38 9.18
CA GLY A 83 1.24 7.92 8.60
C GLY A 83 2.06 6.94 9.43
N GLY A 84 1.72 6.78 10.70
CA GLY A 84 2.49 5.92 11.62
C GLY A 84 1.90 5.75 13.00
N ALA A 85 0.92 6.57 13.41
CA ALA A 85 0.32 6.41 14.74
C ALA A 85 -0.46 5.12 14.86
N GLY A 86 -1.02 4.55 13.78
CA GLY A 86 -1.61 3.21 13.81
C GLY A 86 -0.61 2.14 14.27
N VAL A 87 0.62 2.18 13.76
CA VAL A 87 1.70 1.26 14.17
C VAL A 87 2.17 1.55 15.58
N LYS A 88 2.34 2.84 15.93
CA LYS A 88 2.76 3.26 17.28
C LYS A 88 1.75 2.84 18.36
N LEU A 89 0.47 3.13 18.16
CA LEU A 89 -0.61 2.76 19.08
C LEU A 89 -0.78 1.25 19.18
N ALA A 90 -0.70 0.52 18.07
CA ALA A 90 -0.73 -0.94 18.10
C ALA A 90 0.47 -1.52 18.85
N LYS A 91 1.64 -0.88 18.75
CA LYS A 91 2.83 -1.25 19.51
C LYS A 91 2.69 -0.97 21.01
N GLU A 92 2.23 0.22 21.38
CA GLU A 92 1.96 0.59 22.78
C GLU A 92 0.93 -0.36 23.41
N TYR A 93 -0.13 -0.69 22.66
CA TYR A 93 -1.15 -1.65 23.10
C TYR A 93 -0.54 -3.04 23.35
N PHE A 94 0.23 -3.58 22.40
CA PHE A 94 0.86 -4.88 22.57
C PHE A 94 1.85 -4.91 23.75
N LEU A 95 2.63 -3.85 23.94
CA LEU A 95 3.54 -3.75 25.08
C LEU A 95 2.80 -3.70 26.42
N LYS A 96 1.60 -3.10 26.46
CA LYS A 96 0.79 -2.98 27.66
C LYS A 96 0.00 -4.26 27.98
N HIS A 97 -0.53 -4.93 26.96
CA HIS A 97 -1.48 -6.04 27.12
C HIS A 97 -0.90 -7.42 26.78
N GLY A 98 0.25 -7.48 26.10
CA GLY A 98 0.84 -8.73 25.64
C GLY A 98 0.14 -9.36 24.43
N GLU A 99 -0.93 -8.74 23.93
CA GLU A 99 -1.75 -9.24 22.81
C GLU A 99 -1.97 -8.18 21.72
N PHE A 100 -2.33 -8.62 20.52
CA PHE A 100 -2.57 -7.70 19.41
C PHE A 100 -3.96 -7.07 19.49
N LYS A 101 -4.02 -5.74 19.28
CA LYS A 101 -5.29 -4.99 19.26
C LYS A 101 -6.28 -5.46 18.18
N SER A 102 -5.78 -6.01 17.07
CA SER A 102 -6.59 -6.50 15.96
C SER A 102 -6.46 -8.00 15.80
N SER A 103 -7.59 -8.70 15.72
CA SER A 103 -7.67 -10.13 15.44
C SER A 103 -7.10 -10.52 14.07
N SER A 104 -6.99 -9.57 13.14
CA SER A 104 -6.32 -9.78 11.85
C SER A 104 -4.80 -9.83 11.95
N THR A 105 -4.21 -9.33 13.05
CA THR A 105 -2.76 -9.35 13.25
C THR A 105 -2.34 -10.68 13.86
N LYS A 106 -1.46 -11.40 13.17
CA LYS A 106 -1.00 -12.73 13.58
C LYS A 106 0.50 -12.71 13.87
N HIS A 107 0.93 -13.57 14.79
CA HIS A 107 2.34 -13.91 14.93
C HIS A 107 2.89 -14.49 13.62
N GLY A 108 4.20 -14.39 13.42
CA GLY A 108 4.82 -14.83 12.17
C GLY A 108 4.64 -13.88 11.00
N SER A 109 4.20 -12.65 11.26
CA SER A 109 4.05 -11.61 10.24
C SER A 109 4.96 -10.42 10.51
N GLU A 110 5.32 -9.70 9.44
CA GLU A 110 6.03 -8.42 9.55
C GLU A 110 5.26 -7.42 10.43
N THR A 111 3.94 -7.35 10.27
CA THR A 111 3.07 -6.47 11.05
C THR A 111 3.15 -6.78 12.54
N GLY A 112 3.08 -8.06 12.91
CA GLY A 112 3.23 -8.50 14.31
C GLY A 112 4.56 -8.07 14.92
N TYR A 113 5.66 -8.19 14.16
CA TYR A 113 6.97 -7.69 14.60
C TYR A 113 7.01 -6.16 14.76
N ARG A 114 6.44 -5.42 13.80
CA ARG A 114 6.37 -3.95 13.84
C ARG A 114 5.55 -3.46 15.05
N TYR A 115 4.53 -4.20 15.46
CA TYR A 115 3.73 -3.94 16.68
C TYR A 115 4.43 -4.39 17.97
N GLY A 116 5.69 -4.84 17.91
CA GLY A 116 6.49 -5.07 19.12
C GLY A 116 6.60 -6.53 19.56
N CYS A 117 5.92 -7.47 18.90
CA CYS A 117 6.14 -8.89 19.19
C CYS A 117 7.58 -9.31 18.81
N ARG A 118 8.21 -10.12 19.66
CA ARG A 118 9.59 -10.60 19.50
C ARG A 118 9.72 -12.13 19.51
N CYS A 119 8.61 -12.86 19.42
CA CYS A 119 8.69 -14.32 19.31
C CYS A 119 9.41 -14.74 18.02
N ASP A 120 9.98 -15.95 18.03
CA ASP A 120 10.82 -16.49 16.94
C ASP A 120 10.12 -16.39 15.58
N LYS A 121 8.83 -16.76 15.52
CA LYS A 121 8.04 -16.67 14.29
C LYS A 121 8.05 -15.25 13.69
N CYS A 122 7.87 -14.22 14.52
CA CYS A 122 7.87 -12.83 14.08
C CYS A 122 9.27 -12.34 13.67
N VAL A 123 10.31 -12.74 14.40
CA VAL A 123 11.71 -12.42 14.06
C VAL A 123 12.10 -13.06 12.72
N ASP A 124 11.75 -14.32 12.52
CA ASP A 124 12.02 -15.05 11.28
C ASP A 124 11.26 -14.49 10.08
N ALA A 125 10.06 -13.96 10.28
CA ALA A 125 9.32 -13.27 9.23
C ALA A 125 10.09 -12.04 8.68
N ILE A 126 10.67 -11.23 9.57
CA ILE A 126 11.49 -10.08 9.17
C ILE A 126 12.80 -10.53 8.52
N ARG A 127 13.48 -11.53 9.08
CA ARG A 127 14.72 -12.07 8.49
C ARG A 127 14.49 -12.57 7.07
N ARG A 128 13.41 -13.32 6.83
CA ARG A 128 13.03 -13.80 5.50
C ARG A 128 12.76 -12.66 4.52
N ARG A 129 12.00 -11.64 4.95
CA ARG A 129 11.77 -10.43 4.15
C ARG A 129 13.09 -9.75 3.78
N ASP A 130 13.98 -9.54 4.74
CA ASP A 130 15.26 -8.86 4.52
C ASP A 130 16.16 -9.66 3.58
N GLN A 131 16.16 -10.99 3.69
CA GLN A 131 16.87 -11.86 2.77
C GLN A 131 16.32 -11.74 1.34
N CYS A 132 14.99 -11.74 1.16
CA CYS A 132 14.36 -11.54 -0.15
C CYS A 132 14.72 -10.18 -0.75
N LEU A 133 14.69 -9.10 0.04
CA LEU A 133 15.06 -7.76 -0.40
C LEU A 133 16.54 -7.65 -0.80
N ARG A 134 17.44 -8.34 -0.09
CA ARG A 134 18.86 -8.38 -0.46
C ARG A 134 19.08 -9.11 -1.78
N LYS A 135 18.39 -10.24 -1.99
CA LYS A 135 18.45 -11.01 -3.24
C LYS A 135 17.94 -10.18 -4.43
N SER A 136 16.78 -9.53 -4.30
CA SER A 136 16.24 -8.69 -5.36
C SER A 136 17.13 -7.48 -5.68
N LYS A 137 17.68 -6.81 -4.66
CA LYS A 137 18.64 -5.70 -4.86
C LYS A 137 19.91 -6.18 -5.58
N LYS A 138 20.46 -7.34 -5.21
CA LYS A 138 21.63 -7.92 -5.87
C LYS A 138 21.35 -8.27 -7.34
N GLN A 139 20.15 -8.79 -7.63
CA GLN A 139 19.72 -9.09 -9.00
C GLN A 139 19.55 -7.81 -9.82
N LEU A 140 18.96 -6.77 -9.25
CA LEU A 140 18.79 -5.47 -9.91
C LEU A 140 20.14 -4.82 -10.25
N VAL A 141 21.11 -4.86 -9.33
CA VAL A 141 22.48 -4.34 -9.57
C VAL A 141 23.18 -5.09 -10.70
N LYS A 142 22.98 -6.41 -10.82
CA LYS A 142 23.55 -7.19 -11.94
C LYS A 142 22.96 -6.83 -13.31
N MET A 143 21.74 -6.29 -13.34
CA MET A 143 21.04 -5.88 -14.56
C MET A 143 21.36 -4.44 -14.98
N LEU A 144 22.05 -3.65 -14.15
CA LEU A 144 22.45 -2.30 -14.51
C LEU A 144 23.61 -2.36 -15.53
N PRO A 145 23.54 -1.57 -16.62
CA PRO A 145 24.61 -1.50 -17.60
C PRO A 145 25.90 -1.00 -16.92
N LYS A 146 27.01 -1.70 -17.15
CA LYS A 146 28.32 -1.26 -16.67
C LYS A 146 28.72 -0.02 -17.47
N ILE A 147 28.73 1.13 -16.82
CA ILE A 147 29.29 2.36 -17.38
C ILE A 147 30.80 2.09 -17.53
N LYS A 148 31.27 2.07 -18.77
CA LYS A 148 32.69 1.96 -19.12
C LYS A 148 33.29 3.36 -19.23
#